data_AF-A0A920DUF6-F1
#
_entry.id   AF-A0A920DUF6-F1
#
_cell.length_a   1.000
_cell.length_b   1.000
_cell.length_c   1.000
_cell.angle_alpha   90.00
_cell.angle_beta   90.00
_cell.angle_gamma   90.00
#
_symmetry.space_group_name_H-M   'P 1'
#
loop_
_entity.id
_entity.type
_entity.pdbx_description
1 polymer ?
#
loop_
_entity_poly.entity_id
_entity_poly.type
_entity_poly.pdbx_seq_one_letter_code
_entity_poly.pdbx_strand_id
1 'polypeptide(L)'
;MWLSLDAGFRHWMAEGAGDNYLPGMQIGDPVQGVVIGEVIESRNPGYPVGCIVSARTAWEQFSVLDGSDLCNTLSPADGVPLHQYMSTLGLTGMTAWVGLYRVGNPEPVKPW
;
A
#
# COMPACT_ATOMS: atom_id res chain seq x y z
N MET A 1 0.14 0.79 15.81
CA MET A 1 0.82 0.69 14.50
C MET A 1 0.38 -0.62 13.87
N TRP A 2 -0.20 -0.56 12.68
CA TRP A 2 -0.56 -1.73 11.86
C TRP A 2 0.44 -1.80 10.72
N LEU A 3 0.92 -3.00 10.38
CA LEU A 3 1.90 -3.21 9.32
C LEU A 3 1.28 -4.14 8.28
N SER A 4 1.32 -3.74 7.00
CA SER A 4 0.84 -4.59 5.90
C SER A 4 1.90 -5.63 5.57
N LEU A 5 1.53 -6.91 5.54
CA LEU A 5 2.39 -8.00 5.08
C LEU A 5 1.87 -8.49 3.72
N ASP A 6 2.41 -7.92 2.64
CA ASP A 6 1.92 -8.23 1.30
C ASP A 6 2.45 -9.60 0.82
N ALA A 7 1.70 -10.26 -0.07
CA ALA A 7 2.04 -11.60 -0.57
C ALA A 7 3.44 -11.68 -1.23
N GLY A 8 3.94 -10.56 -1.76
CA GLY A 8 5.26 -10.45 -2.40
C GLY A 8 6.45 -10.34 -1.44
N PHE A 9 6.23 -10.13 -0.14
CA PHE A 9 7.31 -9.81 0.81
C PHE A 9 8.42 -10.86 0.84
N ARG A 10 8.05 -12.14 0.87
CA ARG A 10 9.03 -13.23 0.88
C ARG A 10 9.92 -13.21 -0.35
N HIS A 11 9.39 -12.84 -1.51
CA HIS A 11 10.17 -12.76 -2.74
C HIS A 11 11.16 -11.59 -2.67
N TRP A 12 10.75 -10.43 -2.18
CA TRP A 12 11.60 -9.23 -2.09
C TRP A 12 12.67 -9.28 -0.99
N MET A 13 12.50 -10.15 0.00
CA MET A 13 13.49 -10.38 1.07
C MET A 13 14.52 -11.47 0.74
N ALA A 14 14.36 -12.20 -0.37
CA ALA A 14 15.32 -13.22 -0.74
C ALA A 14 16.66 -12.59 -1.17
N GLU A 15 17.77 -13.32 -0.94
CA GLU A 15 19.08 -12.89 -1.42
C GLU A 15 19.08 -12.79 -2.96
N GLY A 16 19.58 -11.67 -3.49
CA GLY A 16 19.55 -11.40 -4.94
C GLY A 16 18.16 -11.09 -5.50
N ALA A 17 17.17 -10.85 -4.64
CA ALA A 17 15.86 -10.37 -5.06
C ALA A 17 15.93 -8.96 -5.66
N GLY A 18 14.93 -8.67 -6.49
CA GLY A 18 14.78 -7.41 -7.20
C GLY A 18 14.91 -7.61 -8.70
N ASP A 19 14.19 -6.80 -9.45
CA ASP A 19 14.17 -6.82 -10.91
C ASP A 19 14.24 -5.38 -11.44
N ASN A 20 13.97 -5.19 -12.73
CA ASN A 20 13.92 -3.85 -13.34
C ASN A 20 12.72 -3.00 -12.83
N TYR A 21 11.87 -3.57 -11.97
CA TYR A 21 10.66 -2.95 -11.46
C TYR A 21 10.82 -2.52 -9.99
N LEU A 22 11.32 -3.39 -9.10
CA LEU A 22 11.57 -3.07 -7.69
C LEU A 22 12.90 -3.66 -7.20
N PRO A 23 13.75 -2.88 -6.51
CA PRO A 23 14.93 -3.43 -5.86
C PRO A 23 14.54 -4.35 -4.69
N GLY A 24 15.35 -5.38 -4.44
CA GLY A 24 15.22 -6.22 -3.24
C GLY A 24 15.49 -5.44 -1.96
N MET A 25 14.92 -5.91 -0.86
CA MET A 25 15.11 -5.29 0.45
C MET A 25 16.53 -5.54 0.94
N GLN A 26 17.27 -4.47 1.25
CA GLN A 26 18.65 -4.59 1.70
C GLN A 26 18.71 -4.95 3.18
N ILE A 27 19.69 -5.79 3.54
CA ILE A 27 19.95 -6.13 4.94
C ILE A 27 20.43 -4.88 5.67
N GLY A 28 19.82 -4.59 6.81
CA GLY A 28 20.13 -3.41 7.64
C GLY A 28 19.20 -2.23 7.40
N ASP A 29 18.46 -2.23 6.28
CA ASP A 29 17.44 -1.22 6.01
C ASP A 29 16.09 -1.61 6.63
N PRO A 30 15.23 -0.64 6.95
CA PRO A 30 13.85 -0.92 7.37
C PRO A 30 13.08 -1.71 6.29
N VAL A 31 12.22 -2.61 6.75
CA VAL A 31 11.33 -3.38 5.87
C VAL A 31 10.46 -2.43 5.06
N GLN A 32 10.48 -2.56 3.73
CA GLN A 32 9.72 -1.71 2.83
C GLN A 32 8.31 -2.29 2.57
N GLY A 33 7.32 -1.44 2.39
CA GLY A 33 5.94 -1.84 2.12
C GLY A 33 5.00 -0.67 1.94
N VAL A 34 3.74 -0.98 1.65
CA VAL A 34 2.68 0.04 1.68
C VAL A 34 2.24 0.26 3.13
N VAL A 35 2.22 1.52 3.55
CA VAL A 35 1.80 1.95 4.89
C VAL A 35 0.68 2.98 4.78
N ILE A 36 -0.05 3.16 5.87
CA ILE A 36 -0.96 4.28 6.07
C ILE A 36 -0.44 5.13 7.23
N GLY A 37 -0.33 6.43 7.01
CA GLY A 37 0.14 7.39 8.00
C GLY A 37 -0.58 8.72 7.92
N GLU A 38 -0.34 9.57 8.91
CA GLU A 38 -0.81 10.96 8.94
C GLU A 38 0.36 11.89 8.64
N VAL A 39 0.13 12.91 7.81
CA VAL A 39 1.12 13.94 7.53
C VAL A 39 1.23 14.85 8.77
N ILE A 40 2.36 14.78 9.46
CA ILE A 40 2.63 15.62 10.65
C ILE A 40 3.37 16.92 10.32
N GLU A 41 4.15 16.93 9.24
CA GLU A 41 4.87 18.09 8.72
C GLU A 41 4.88 18.01 7.19
N SER A 42 4.76 19.15 6.51
CA SER A 42 4.78 19.17 5.05
C SER A 42 5.30 20.48 4.46
N ARG A 43 6.10 20.34 3.40
CA ARG A 43 6.49 21.42 2.48
C ARG A 43 5.82 21.28 1.11
N ASN A 44 4.93 20.30 0.96
CA ASN A 44 4.23 20.01 -0.28
C ASN A 44 2.74 20.36 -0.14
N PRO A 45 2.21 21.35 -0.88
CA PRO A 45 0.82 21.78 -0.75
C PRO A 45 -0.21 20.71 -1.14
N GLY A 46 0.19 19.66 -1.87
CA GLY A 46 -0.67 18.51 -2.18
C GLY A 46 -0.89 17.56 -0.99
N TYR A 47 -0.06 17.65 0.04
CA TYR A 47 -0.12 16.82 1.25
C TYR A 47 -0.10 17.72 2.48
N PRO A 48 -1.20 18.43 2.80
CA PRO A 48 -1.24 19.28 3.98
C PRO A 48 -1.19 18.46 5.28
N VAL A 49 -0.76 19.10 6.37
CA VAL A 49 -0.72 18.49 7.71
C VAL A 49 -2.13 18.01 8.11
N GLY A 50 -2.20 16.81 8.70
CA GLY A 50 -3.44 16.13 9.07
C GLY A 50 -4.02 15.25 7.96
N CYS A 51 -3.51 15.31 6.72
CA CYS A 51 -3.93 14.37 5.69
C CYS A 51 -3.51 12.94 6.04
N ILE A 52 -4.44 12.01 5.88
CA ILE A 52 -4.13 10.59 5.90
C ILE A 52 -3.64 10.19 4.51
N VAL A 53 -2.52 9.49 4.45
CA VAL A 53 -1.89 9.06 3.21
C VAL A 53 -1.62 7.57 3.25
N SER A 54 -1.84 6.91 2.11
CA SER A 54 -1.23 5.61 1.81
C SER A 54 0.03 5.88 1.00
N ALA A 55 1.16 5.31 1.38
CA ALA A 55 2.42 5.47 0.65
C ALA A 55 3.24 4.19 0.69
N ARG A 56 4.11 4.01 -0.30
CA ARG A 56 5.14 2.99 -0.25
C ARG A 56 6.37 3.55 0.45
N THR A 57 6.73 2.98 1.59
CA THR A 57 7.87 3.43 2.41
C THR A 57 8.31 2.31 3.34
N ALA A 58 8.87 2.65 4.50
CA ALA A 58 9.37 1.73 5.50
C ALA A 58 8.35 1.44 6.62
N TRP A 59 8.52 0.29 7.25
CA TRP A 59 7.99 -0.02 8.57
C TRP A 59 8.79 0.71 9.65
N GLU A 60 8.39 1.94 9.92
CA GLU A 60 9.01 2.81 10.91
C GLU A 60 7.96 3.75 11.52
N GLN A 61 8.36 4.55 12.51
CA GLN A 61 7.44 5.50 13.15
C GLN A 61 7.26 6.79 12.35
N PHE A 62 8.30 7.20 11.60
CA PHE A 62 8.31 8.43 10.82
C PHE A 62 9.09 8.20 9.53
N SER A 63 8.52 8.64 8.41
CA SER A 63 9.15 8.57 7.10
C SER A 63 9.13 9.95 6.45
N VAL A 64 10.19 10.30 5.73
CA VAL A 64 10.25 11.53 4.92
C VAL A 64 10.02 11.15 3.47
N LEU A 65 9.01 11.74 2.85
CA LEU A 65 8.58 11.44 1.48
C LEU A 65 8.49 12.74 0.67
N ASP A 66 8.81 12.66 -0.62
CA ASP A 66 8.61 13.75 -1.58
C ASP A 66 7.19 13.75 -2.20
N GLY A 67 6.43 12.67 -1.96
CA GLY A 67 5.07 12.48 -2.46
C GLY A 67 4.97 11.75 -3.81
N SER A 68 6.04 11.06 -4.25
CA SER A 68 6.08 10.35 -5.54
C SER A 68 5.70 8.86 -5.48
N ASP A 69 6.38 8.04 -4.66
CA ASP A 69 6.24 6.56 -4.69
C ASP A 69 4.93 6.07 -4.05
N LEU A 70 3.93 5.79 -4.90
CA LEU A 70 2.59 5.30 -4.53
C LEU A 70 1.93 6.10 -3.40
N CYS A 71 2.25 7.39 -3.30
CA CYS A 71 1.70 8.28 -2.29
C CYS A 71 0.33 8.81 -2.73
N ASN A 72 -0.71 8.48 -1.98
CA ASN A 72 -2.09 8.86 -2.27
C ASN A 72 -2.76 9.34 -0.99
N THR A 73 -3.47 10.47 -1.07
CA THR A 73 -4.34 10.90 0.02
C THR A 73 -5.53 9.95 0.14
N LEU A 74 -5.87 9.62 1.37
CA LEU A 74 -7.03 8.82 1.71
C LEU A 74 -8.10 9.73 2.32
N SER A 75 -9.35 9.48 1.93
CA SER A 75 -10.53 10.04 2.58
C SER A 75 -11.31 8.88 3.21
N PRO A 76 -10.97 8.46 4.44
CA PRO A 76 -11.68 7.38 5.13
C PRO A 76 -13.15 7.74 5.30
N ALA A 77 -14.04 6.79 5.02
CA ALA A 77 -15.47 6.95 5.20
C ALA A 77 -15.84 6.86 6.68
N ASP A 78 -16.87 7.60 7.08
CA ASP A 78 -17.37 7.60 8.46
C ASP A 78 -17.71 6.17 8.93
N GLY A 79 -17.24 5.82 10.13
CA GLY A 79 -17.47 4.51 10.73
C GLY A 79 -16.63 3.36 10.16
N VAL A 80 -15.77 3.60 9.17
CA VAL A 80 -14.87 2.59 8.62
C VAL A 80 -13.51 2.63 9.35
N PRO A 81 -13.08 1.55 10.01
CA PRO A 81 -11.76 1.52 10.65
C PRO A 81 -10.63 1.68 9.64
N LEU A 82 -9.63 2.51 9.94
CA LEU A 82 -8.54 2.83 9.01
C LEU A 82 -7.75 1.61 8.53
N HIS A 83 -7.59 0.58 9.37
CA HIS A 83 -6.89 -0.65 8.99
C HIS A 83 -7.56 -1.42 7.83
N GLN A 84 -8.86 -1.20 7.56
CA GLN A 84 -9.54 -1.80 6.40
C GLN A 84 -8.96 -1.27 5.08
N TYR A 85 -8.46 -0.03 5.06
CA TYR A 85 -7.78 0.56 3.92
C TYR A 85 -6.37 -0.02 3.68
N MET A 86 -5.84 -0.83 4.61
CA MET A 86 -4.62 -1.59 4.39
C MET A 86 -4.88 -2.95 3.71
N SER A 87 -6.14 -3.38 3.58
CA SER A 87 -6.49 -4.67 3.00
C SER A 87 -7.60 -4.56 1.94
N THR A 88 -8.85 -4.85 2.33
CA THR A 88 -10.03 -4.96 1.46
C THR A 88 -10.41 -3.65 0.78
N LEU A 89 -10.19 -2.51 1.44
CA LEU A 89 -10.44 -1.18 0.88
C LEU A 89 -9.16 -0.52 0.36
N GLY A 90 -8.03 -1.23 0.41
CA GLY A 90 -6.72 -0.77 -0.04
C GLY A 90 -6.33 -1.31 -1.42
N LEU A 91 -5.04 -1.22 -1.71
CA LEU A 91 -4.43 -1.69 -2.96
C LEU A 91 -4.71 -3.18 -3.22
N THR A 92 -4.70 -4.01 -2.18
CA THR A 92 -4.96 -5.45 -2.27
C THR A 92 -6.39 -5.73 -2.72
N GLY A 93 -7.38 -5.10 -2.08
CA GLY A 93 -8.78 -5.25 -2.48
C GLY A 93 -9.07 -4.68 -3.87
N MET A 94 -8.46 -3.54 -4.22
CA MET A 94 -8.56 -2.97 -5.56
C MET A 94 -7.98 -3.92 -6.62
N THR A 95 -6.83 -4.53 -6.35
CA THR A 95 -6.20 -5.52 -7.23
C THR A 95 -7.11 -6.73 -7.44
N ALA A 96 -7.70 -7.26 -6.36
CA ALA A 96 -8.65 -8.36 -6.45
C ALA A 96 -9.90 -7.98 -7.27
N TRP A 97 -10.46 -6.79 -7.05
CA TRP A 97 -11.63 -6.31 -7.78
C TRP A 97 -11.36 -6.13 -9.27
N VAL A 98 -10.23 -5.49 -9.63
CA VAL A 98 -9.83 -5.32 -11.03
C VAL A 98 -9.54 -6.67 -11.68
N GLY A 99 -8.78 -7.53 -11.01
CA GLY A 99 -8.45 -8.87 -11.49
C GLY A 99 -9.70 -9.70 -11.78
N LEU A 100 -10.70 -9.64 -10.90
CA LEU A 100 -11.95 -10.37 -11.08
C LEU A 100 -12.83 -9.73 -12.17
N TYR A 101 -13.20 -8.46 -12.03
CA TYR A 101 -14.26 -7.86 -12.84
C TYR A 101 -13.80 -7.18 -14.12
N ARG A 102 -12.54 -6.73 -14.21
CA ARG A 102 -12.01 -6.07 -15.42
C ARG A 102 -11.18 -6.99 -16.29
N VAL A 103 -10.45 -7.92 -15.67
CA VAL A 103 -9.58 -8.85 -16.39
C VAL A 103 -10.23 -10.23 -16.54
N GLY A 104 -10.68 -10.83 -15.44
CA GLY A 104 -11.24 -12.18 -15.42
C GLY A 104 -12.62 -12.29 -16.07
N ASN A 105 -13.44 -11.24 -15.97
CA ASN A 105 -14.81 -11.17 -16.49
C ASN A 105 -15.62 -12.48 -16.27
N PRO A 106 -15.73 -12.96 -15.01
CA PRO A 106 -16.37 -14.23 -14.73
C PRO A 106 -17.85 -14.17 -15.05
N GLU A 107 -18.35 -15.19 -15.74
CA GLU A 107 -19.78 -15.38 -15.95
C GLU A 107 -20.38 -16.17 -14.78
N PRO A 108 -21.65 -15.92 -14.41
CA PRO A 108 -22.36 -16.76 -13.46
C PRO A 108 -22.34 -18.22 -13.91
N VAL A 109 -21.96 -19.13 -13.01
CA VAL A 109 -22.06 -20.56 -13.28
C VAL A 109 -23.54 -20.89 -13.47
N LYS A 110 -23.90 -21.46 -14.63
CA LYS A 110 -25.28 -21.91 -14.86
C LYS A 110 -25.65 -22.94 -13.78
N PRO A 111 -26.79 -22.76 -13.09
CA PRO A 111 -27.29 -23.79 -12.20
C PRO A 111 -27.59 -25.04 -13.04
N TRP A 112 -27.28 -26.20 -12.45
CA TRP A 112 -27.50 -27.53 -13.02
C TRP A 112 -28.96 -27.78 -13.40
#